data_AF-A0A9P7RRQ1-F1
#
_entry.id   AF-A0A9P7RRQ1-F1
#
_cell.length_a   1.000
_cell.length_b   1.000
_cell.length_c   1.000
_cell.angle_alpha   90.00
_cell.angle_beta   90.00
_cell.angle_gamma   90.00
#
_symmetry.space_group_name_H-M   'P 1'
#
loop_
_entity.id
_entity.type
_entity.pdbx_description
1 polymer ?
#
loop_
_entity_poly.entity_id
_entity_poly.type
_entity_poly.pdbx_seq_one_letter_code
_entity_poly.pdbx_strand_id
1 'polypeptide(L)'
;MGVRYNAEKKKIGNYYSTPIFSFRCKCHLCSGWFEIQTDPKNTRYVVVSGARQKDEDWNPEENGGFAVHDTDGKAESIDPLAALEKTTDAQNHHKNVQVPRLESLMDLSEQCNADPYSLSLKLRRQFRQDKKVRLEKEKEDGKVRDRYALPTTLKLAEDDEKALEEAKDQWTKARQKKLLLESKQRKLPTMTSITSLSGSRGVASTSAAPGLTGLRARILSNTAKQSARQKIADGR
;
A
#
# COMPACT_ATOMS: atom_id res chain seq x y z
N MET A 1 0.12 -22.12 23.61
CA MET A 1 0.53 -21.51 24.90
C MET A 1 -0.21 -22.21 26.04
N GLY A 2 0.44 -22.50 27.17
CA GLY A 2 -0.20 -23.14 28.33
C GLY A 2 0.05 -22.34 29.61
N VAL A 3 -0.99 -22.15 30.44
CA VAL A 3 -0.92 -21.45 31.73
C VAL A 3 -1.03 -22.48 32.86
N ARG A 4 -0.23 -22.30 33.92
CA ARG A 4 -0.22 -23.22 35.07
C ARG A 4 -1.38 -22.91 36.02
N TYR A 5 -2.09 -23.95 36.45
CA TYR A 5 -3.18 -23.86 37.43
C TYR A 5 -2.99 -24.87 38.55
N ASN A 6 -3.40 -24.48 39.76
CA ASN A 6 -3.66 -25.44 40.82
C ASN A 6 -5.02 -26.10 40.53
N ALA A 7 -5.04 -27.43 40.47
CA ALA A 7 -6.20 -28.21 40.04
C ALA A 7 -6.53 -29.29 41.07
N GLU A 8 -7.83 -29.50 41.30
CA GLU A 8 -8.31 -30.70 42.00
C GLU A 8 -8.38 -31.86 41.01
N LYS A 9 -7.58 -32.90 41.24
CA LYS A 9 -7.58 -34.13 40.43
C LYS A 9 -8.53 -35.16 41.02
N LYS A 10 -9.50 -35.62 40.25
CA LYS A 10 -10.43 -36.70 40.62
C LYS A 10 -10.44 -37.79 39.54
N LYS A 11 -10.57 -39.06 39.94
CA LYS A 11 -10.79 -40.18 39.02
C LYS A 11 -12.29 -40.37 38.87
N ILE A 12 -12.82 -40.21 37.66
CA ILE A 12 -14.27 -40.28 37.40
C ILE A 12 -14.68 -41.62 36.78
N GLY A 13 -13.79 -42.25 36.01
CA GLY A 13 -14.08 -43.53 35.36
C GLY A 13 -12.83 -44.14 34.74
N ASN A 14 -13.03 -45.13 33.87
CA ASN A 14 -11.99 -45.73 33.04
C ASN A 14 -12.48 -45.85 31.59
N TYR A 15 -11.59 -45.62 30.62
CA TYR A 15 -11.74 -46.04 29.23
C TYR A 15 -10.97 -47.34 29.02
N TYR A 16 -11.68 -48.46 28.90
CA TYR A 16 -11.12 -49.81 29.04
C TYR A 16 -10.31 -49.94 30.35
N SER A 17 -9.00 -50.11 30.27
CA SER A 17 -8.08 -50.19 31.42
C SER A 17 -7.51 -48.83 31.85
N THR A 18 -7.65 -47.78 31.05
CA THR A 18 -7.03 -46.47 31.30
C THR A 18 -7.94 -45.57 32.13
N PRO A 19 -7.51 -45.01 33.27
CA PRO A 19 -8.35 -44.14 34.09
C PRO A 19 -8.60 -42.79 33.42
N ILE A 20 -9.84 -42.33 33.49
CA ILE A 20 -10.26 -40.98 33.11
C ILE A 20 -10.16 -40.09 34.34
N PHE A 21 -9.30 -39.06 34.24
CA PHE A 21 -9.15 -38.04 35.27
C PHE A 21 -9.94 -36.79 34.89
N SER A 22 -10.54 -36.17 35.90
CA SER A 22 -11.10 -34.83 35.84
C SER A 22 -10.24 -33.89 36.66
N PHE A 23 -9.98 -32.73 36.07
CA PHE A 23 -9.25 -31.64 36.65
C PHE A 23 -10.19 -30.45 36.78
N ARG A 24 -10.47 -30.05 38.01
CA ARG A 24 -11.26 -28.86 38.30
C ARG A 24 -10.35 -27.71 38.69
N CYS A 25 -10.43 -26.61 37.97
CA CYS A 25 -9.57 -25.43 38.12
C CYS A 25 -10.41 -24.16 38.29
N LYS A 26 -9.90 -23.17 39.02
CA LYS A 26 -10.53 -21.85 39.15
C LYS A 26 -10.00 -20.91 38.06
N CYS A 27 -10.88 -20.17 37.40
CA CYS A 27 -10.48 -19.14 36.44
C CYS A 27 -9.71 -18.01 37.15
N HIS A 28 -8.71 -17.43 36.49
CA HIS A 28 -7.94 -16.31 37.07
C HIS A 28 -8.64 -14.94 36.89
N LEU A 29 -9.57 -14.81 35.93
CA LEU A 29 -10.32 -13.56 35.70
C LEU A 29 -11.65 -13.51 36.46
N CYS A 30 -12.27 -14.66 36.73
CA CYS A 30 -13.58 -14.73 37.37
C CYS A 30 -13.61 -15.77 38.50
N SER A 31 -14.62 -15.71 39.36
CA SER A 31 -14.82 -16.70 40.44
C SER A 31 -15.34 -18.07 39.95
N GLY A 32 -15.46 -18.26 38.63
CA GLY A 32 -15.93 -19.50 38.01
C GLY A 32 -14.92 -20.64 38.10
N TRP A 33 -15.45 -21.87 38.16
CA TRP A 33 -14.68 -23.10 38.04
C TRP A 33 -14.95 -23.72 36.69
N PHE A 34 -13.91 -24.29 36.09
CA PHE A 34 -14.01 -25.08 34.87
C PHE A 34 -13.44 -26.47 35.10
N GLU A 35 -14.03 -27.45 34.40
CA GLU A 35 -13.66 -28.85 34.52
C GLU A 35 -13.25 -29.41 33.17
N ILE A 36 -12.07 -30.04 33.16
CA ILE A 36 -11.49 -30.68 31.99
C ILE A 36 -11.29 -32.15 32.30
N GLN A 37 -11.65 -33.02 31.36
CA GLN A 37 -11.46 -34.46 31.47
C GLN A 37 -10.47 -34.97 30.42
N THR A 38 -9.71 -36.00 30.77
CA THR A 38 -8.87 -36.74 29.81
C THR A 38 -9.75 -37.61 28.91
N ASP A 39 -9.52 -37.59 27.60
CA ASP A 39 -10.12 -38.50 26.62
C ASP A 39 -9.02 -39.41 26.03
N PRO A 40 -8.83 -40.63 26.59
CA PRO A 40 -7.81 -41.56 26.12
C PRO A 40 -8.01 -42.05 24.67
N LYS A 41 -9.24 -41.99 24.13
CA LYS A 41 -9.54 -42.46 22.77
C LYS A 41 -8.91 -41.56 21.71
N ASN A 42 -9.00 -40.25 21.91
CA ASN A 42 -8.55 -39.23 20.96
C ASN A 42 -7.30 -38.48 21.45
N THR A 43 -6.61 -39.01 22.48
CA THR A 43 -5.39 -38.45 23.08
C THR A 43 -5.48 -36.96 23.41
N ARG A 44 -6.68 -36.49 23.79
CA ARG A 44 -6.98 -35.06 24.02
C ARG A 44 -7.64 -34.82 25.37
N TYR A 45 -7.77 -33.55 25.71
CA TYR A 45 -8.57 -33.11 26.85
C TYR A 45 -9.90 -32.54 26.34
N VAL A 46 -10.99 -32.85 27.03
CA VAL A 46 -12.32 -32.35 26.70
C VAL A 46 -12.82 -31.47 27.83
N VAL A 47 -13.29 -30.28 27.49
CA VAL A 47 -13.90 -29.35 28.43
C VAL A 47 -15.34 -29.80 28.71
N VAL A 48 -15.66 -30.07 29.96
CA VAL A 48 -17.00 -30.56 30.37
C VAL A 48 -17.87 -29.43 30.90
N SER A 49 -17.29 -28.51 31.68
CA SER A 49 -18.04 -27.40 32.25
C SER A 49 -17.16 -26.16 32.44
N GLY A 50 -17.80 -24.98 32.45
CA GLY A 50 -17.18 -23.70 32.83
C GLY A 50 -16.24 -23.05 31.81
N ALA A 51 -15.92 -23.72 30.70
CA ALA A 51 -15.13 -23.15 29.62
C ALA A 51 -15.58 -23.71 28.26
N ARG A 52 -15.07 -23.14 27.17
CA ARG A 52 -15.23 -23.66 25.80
C ARG A 52 -13.86 -23.80 25.16
N GLN A 53 -13.70 -24.83 24.33
CA GLN A 53 -12.53 -24.96 23.48
C GLN A 53 -12.52 -23.80 22.48
N LYS A 54 -11.34 -23.21 22.28
CA LYS A 54 -11.13 -22.23 21.22
C LYS A 54 -10.78 -23.01 19.96
N ASP A 55 -11.71 -23.05 19.01
CA ASP A 55 -11.47 -23.65 17.69
C ASP A 55 -10.90 -22.54 16.79
N GLU A 56 -9.58 -22.54 16.63
CA GLU A 56 -8.90 -21.65 15.68
C GLU A 56 -8.40 -22.49 14.52
N ASP A 57 -9.13 -22.45 13.41
CA ASP A 57 -8.60 -22.89 12.13
C ASP A 57 -7.55 -21.86 11.69
N TRP A 58 -6.38 -22.33 11.27
CA TRP A 58 -5.35 -21.45 10.74
C TRP A 58 -5.84 -20.84 9.42
N ASN A 59 -6.30 -19.59 9.47
CA ASN A 59 -6.71 -18.84 8.29
C ASN A 59 -5.51 -18.11 7.67
N PRO A 60 -5.07 -18.46 6.45
CA PRO A 60 -3.94 -17.80 5.79
C PRO A 60 -4.14 -16.29 5.62
N GLU A 61 -5.38 -15.84 5.41
CA GLU A 61 -5.70 -14.42 5.14
C GLU A 61 -5.45 -13.52 6.36
N GLU A 62 -5.74 -14.00 7.57
CA GLU A 62 -5.58 -13.23 8.81
C GLU A 62 -4.11 -13.08 9.23
N ASN A 63 -3.24 -13.96 8.74
CA ASN A 63 -1.82 -14.03 9.08
C ASN A 63 -0.89 -13.50 7.98
N GLY A 64 -1.43 -12.75 7.00
CA GLY A 64 -0.65 -12.11 5.93
C GLY A 64 -0.24 -13.05 4.79
N GLY A 65 -0.84 -14.24 4.72
CA GLY A 65 -0.81 -15.10 3.55
C GLY A 65 -1.92 -14.70 2.57
N PHE A 66 -1.71 -14.95 1.28
CA PHE A 66 -2.82 -14.93 0.32
C PHE A 66 -3.60 -16.23 0.49
N ALA A 67 -4.92 -16.15 0.63
CA ALA A 67 -5.76 -17.32 0.38
C ALA A 67 -5.50 -17.76 -1.06
N VAL A 68 -4.96 -18.96 -1.21
CA VAL A 68 -5.04 -19.67 -2.48
C VAL A 68 -6.52 -20.04 -2.63
N HIS A 69 -7.31 -19.13 -3.19
CA HIS A 69 -8.61 -19.50 -3.69
C HIS A 69 -8.34 -20.46 -4.84
N ASP A 70 -8.62 -21.74 -4.62
CA ASP A 70 -8.78 -22.68 -5.71
C ASP A 70 -9.91 -22.14 -6.60
N THR A 71 -9.55 -21.44 -7.67
CA THR A 71 -10.50 -20.93 -8.68
C THR A 71 -11.14 -22.06 -9.49
N ASP A 72 -10.74 -23.30 -9.22
CA ASP A 72 -11.31 -24.51 -9.78
C ASP A 72 -12.61 -24.79 -9.02
N GLY A 73 -13.71 -24.25 -9.58
CA GLY A 73 -15.05 -24.44 -9.06
C GLY A 73 -15.34 -25.91 -8.76
N LYS A 74 -15.67 -26.17 -7.49
CA LYS A 74 -16.57 -27.22 -7.01
C LYS A 74 -16.36 -28.60 -7.66
N ALA A 75 -15.37 -29.34 -7.13
CA ALA A 75 -15.22 -30.80 -7.17
C ALA A 75 -16.30 -31.54 -7.97
N GLU A 76 -16.16 -31.54 -9.30
CA GLU A 76 -16.72 -32.60 -10.12
C GLU A 76 -16.09 -33.89 -9.62
N SER A 77 -16.89 -34.94 -9.46
CA SER A 77 -16.42 -36.27 -9.05
C SER A 77 -15.19 -36.65 -9.87
N ILE A 78 -14.02 -36.55 -9.26
CA ILE A 78 -12.74 -36.71 -9.96
C ILE A 78 -12.68 -38.17 -10.38
N ASP A 79 -12.87 -38.43 -11.67
CA ASP A 79 -12.48 -39.70 -12.24
C ASP A 79 -11.03 -39.96 -11.81
N PRO A 80 -10.73 -41.07 -11.11
CA PRO A 80 -9.37 -41.35 -10.65
C PRO A 80 -8.36 -41.30 -11.81
N LEU A 81 -8.78 -41.57 -13.05
CA LEU A 81 -7.93 -41.42 -14.23
C LEU A 81 -7.60 -39.95 -14.53
N ALA A 82 -8.58 -39.04 -14.46
CA ALA A 82 -8.36 -37.61 -14.67
C ALA A 82 -7.47 -36.98 -13.59
N ALA A 83 -7.57 -37.44 -12.33
CA ALA A 83 -6.63 -37.06 -11.28
C ALA A 83 -5.20 -37.51 -11.63
N LEU A 84 -5.05 -38.76 -12.06
CA LEU A 84 -3.75 -39.32 -12.40
C LEU A 84 -3.12 -38.56 -13.57
N GLU A 85 -3.88 -38.30 -14.64
CA GLU A 85 -3.43 -37.54 -15.81
C GLU A 85 -2.91 -36.15 -15.43
N LYS A 86 -3.67 -35.39 -14.61
CA LYS A 86 -3.23 -34.07 -14.11
C LYS A 86 -1.92 -34.16 -13.32
N THR A 87 -1.77 -35.18 -12.47
CA THR A 87 -0.53 -35.36 -11.70
C THR A 87 0.64 -35.75 -12.59
N THR A 88 0.43 -36.60 -13.60
CA THR A 88 1.48 -36.99 -14.54
C THR A 88 1.88 -35.83 -15.45
N ASP A 89 0.92 -35.03 -15.92
CA ASP A 89 1.18 -33.85 -16.73
C ASP A 89 1.95 -32.79 -15.95
N ALA A 90 1.57 -32.56 -14.69
CA ALA A 90 2.32 -31.68 -13.79
C ALA A 90 3.77 -32.16 -13.58
N GLN A 91 3.97 -33.47 -13.38
CA GLN A 91 5.32 -34.06 -13.26
C GLN A 91 6.12 -33.93 -14.56
N ASN A 92 5.49 -34.18 -15.71
CA ASN A 92 6.13 -34.07 -17.02
C ASN A 92 6.51 -32.62 -17.32
N HIS A 93 5.62 -31.67 -17.05
CA HIS A 93 5.91 -30.24 -17.20
C HIS A 93 7.04 -29.79 -16.27
N HIS A 94 7.05 -30.25 -15.01
CA HIS A 94 8.13 -29.96 -14.07
C HIS A 94 9.48 -30.47 -14.62
N LYS A 95 9.56 -31.73 -15.05
CA LYS A 95 10.80 -32.34 -15.54
C LYS A 95 11.28 -31.76 -16.87
N ASN A 96 10.38 -31.57 -17.83
CA ASN A 96 10.76 -31.23 -19.20
C ASN A 96 10.86 -29.73 -19.44
N VAL A 97 10.22 -28.90 -18.61
CA VAL A 97 10.20 -27.44 -18.80
C VAL A 97 10.86 -26.72 -17.64
N GLN A 98 10.43 -27.00 -16.39
CA GLN A 98 10.89 -26.22 -15.25
C GLN A 98 12.35 -26.54 -14.88
N VAL A 99 12.73 -27.82 -14.81
CA VAL A 99 14.11 -28.24 -14.50
C VAL A 99 15.13 -27.68 -15.51
N PRO A 100 15.01 -27.92 -16.84
CA PRO A 100 16.02 -27.41 -17.78
C PRO A 100 16.03 -25.88 -17.84
N ARG A 101 14.90 -25.22 -17.58
CA ARG A 101 14.87 -23.76 -17.44
C ARG A 101 15.70 -23.31 -16.24
N LEU A 102 15.54 -23.94 -15.08
CA LEU A 102 16.33 -23.62 -13.89
C LEU A 102 17.82 -23.89 -14.10
N GLU A 103 18.17 -25.01 -14.74
CA GLU A 103 19.55 -25.33 -15.12
C GLU A 103 20.13 -24.26 -16.04
N SER A 104 19.41 -23.83 -17.09
CA SER A 104 19.90 -22.78 -17.99
C SER A 104 20.12 -21.42 -17.30
N LEU A 105 19.29 -21.10 -16.29
CA LEU A 105 19.46 -19.90 -15.47
C LEU A 105 20.65 -20.03 -14.51
N MET A 106 20.86 -21.22 -13.96
CA MET A 106 22.01 -21.52 -13.11
C MET A 106 23.31 -21.41 -13.93
N ASP A 107 23.35 -21.99 -15.13
CA ASP A 107 24.50 -21.95 -16.03
C ASP A 107 24.84 -20.51 -16.43
N LEU A 108 23.83 -19.70 -16.80
CA LEU A 108 24.03 -18.28 -17.09
C LEU A 108 24.55 -17.51 -15.89
N SER A 109 24.00 -17.78 -14.71
CA SER A 109 24.47 -17.18 -13.46
C SER A 109 25.92 -17.53 -13.19
N GLU A 110 26.31 -18.80 -13.31
CA GLU A 110 27.69 -19.24 -13.13
C GLU A 110 28.64 -18.60 -14.15
N GLN A 111 28.26 -18.55 -15.43
CA GLN A 111 29.05 -17.89 -16.47
C GLN A 111 29.26 -16.38 -16.19
N CYS A 112 28.21 -15.69 -15.75
CA CYS A 112 28.32 -14.28 -15.36
C CYS A 112 29.11 -14.09 -14.06
N ASN A 113 29.03 -15.02 -13.12
CA ASN A 113 29.69 -14.92 -11.82
C ASN A 113 31.12 -15.48 -11.82
N ALA A 114 31.57 -16.15 -12.88
CA ALA A 114 32.91 -16.72 -12.98
C ALA A 114 34.03 -15.65 -12.90
N ASP A 115 33.79 -14.44 -13.41
CA ASP A 115 34.71 -13.30 -13.28
C ASP A 115 33.95 -12.00 -12.92
N PRO A 116 33.66 -11.79 -11.63
CA PRO A 116 32.93 -10.60 -11.18
C PRO A 116 33.77 -9.32 -11.34
N TYR A 117 35.10 -9.44 -11.35
CA TYR A 117 35.99 -8.28 -11.43
C TYR A 117 35.93 -7.66 -12.83
N SER A 118 36.07 -8.46 -13.90
CA SER A 118 36.02 -7.91 -15.26
C SER A 118 34.65 -7.34 -15.63
N LEU A 119 33.56 -7.96 -15.17
CA LEU A 119 32.20 -7.43 -15.33
C LEU A 119 32.03 -6.09 -14.61
N SER A 120 32.47 -6.00 -13.35
CA SER A 120 32.41 -4.74 -12.60
C SER A 120 33.26 -3.65 -13.24
N LEU A 121 34.40 -4.00 -13.83
CA LEU A 121 35.27 -3.07 -14.55
C LEU A 121 34.57 -2.53 -15.82
N LYS A 122 33.92 -3.39 -16.61
CA LYS A 122 33.14 -3.00 -17.79
C LYS A 122 31.98 -2.07 -17.41
N LEU A 123 31.20 -2.42 -16.38
CA LEU A 123 30.10 -1.60 -15.88
C LEU A 123 30.58 -0.23 -15.39
N ARG A 124 31.66 -0.18 -14.60
CA ARG A 124 32.23 1.10 -14.13
C ARG A 124 32.74 1.96 -15.29
N ARG A 125 33.28 1.36 -16.36
CA ARG A 125 33.69 2.10 -17.57
C ARG A 125 32.50 2.74 -18.27
N GLN A 126 31.41 1.99 -18.48
CA GLN A 126 30.17 2.52 -19.06
C GLN A 126 29.59 3.64 -18.18
N PHE A 127 29.42 3.42 -16.88
CA PHE A 127 28.92 4.47 -15.99
C PHE A 127 29.79 5.73 -15.95
N ARG A 128 31.11 5.60 -16.12
CA ARG A 128 32.00 6.77 -16.24
C ARG A 128 31.78 7.51 -17.55
N GLN A 129 31.56 6.81 -18.66
CA GLN A 129 31.25 7.41 -19.95
C GLN A 129 29.89 8.10 -19.89
N ASP A 130 28.85 7.41 -19.41
CA ASP A 130 27.50 7.96 -19.26
C ASP A 130 27.48 9.16 -18.33
N LYS A 131 28.23 9.13 -17.22
CA LYS A 131 28.38 10.27 -16.31
C LYS A 131 29.04 11.47 -17.01
N LYS A 132 30.02 11.26 -17.89
CA LYS A 132 30.63 12.35 -18.67
C LYS A 132 29.61 12.97 -19.62
N VAL A 133 28.90 12.14 -20.38
CA VAL A 133 27.85 12.60 -21.31
C VAL A 133 26.76 13.36 -20.56
N ARG A 134 26.28 12.82 -19.42
CA ARG A 134 25.26 13.48 -18.60
C ARG A 134 25.74 14.82 -18.04
N LEU A 135 26.99 14.90 -17.59
CA LEU A 135 27.57 16.13 -17.05
C LEU A 135 27.81 17.17 -18.15
N GLU A 136 28.16 16.75 -19.36
CA GLU A 136 28.25 17.63 -20.55
C GLU A 136 26.87 18.19 -20.92
N LYS A 137 25.84 17.33 -21.01
CA LYS A 137 24.45 17.76 -21.21
C LYS A 137 23.98 18.73 -20.12
N GLU A 138 24.23 18.41 -18.84
CA GLU A 138 23.88 19.29 -17.70
C GLU A 138 24.58 20.67 -17.79
N LYS A 139 25.81 20.73 -18.32
CA LYS A 139 26.53 22.00 -18.56
C LYS A 139 25.93 22.78 -19.72
N GLU A 140 25.55 22.11 -20.81
CA GLU A 140 24.89 22.74 -21.96
C GLU A 140 23.53 23.29 -21.57
N ASP A 141 22.73 22.51 -20.86
CA ASP A 141 21.45 22.92 -20.27
C ASP A 141 21.63 24.10 -19.30
N GLY A 142 22.69 24.07 -18.47
CA GLY A 142 23.05 25.18 -17.58
C GLY A 142 23.26 26.49 -18.33
N LYS A 143 24.05 26.47 -19.43
CA LYS A 143 24.26 27.66 -20.28
C LYS A 143 22.97 28.18 -20.89
N VAL A 144 22.07 27.30 -21.32
CA VAL A 144 20.76 27.69 -21.85
C VAL A 144 19.90 28.31 -20.74
N ARG A 145 19.86 27.70 -19.56
CA ARG A 145 19.14 28.25 -18.40
C ARG A 145 19.64 29.62 -18.00
N ASP A 146 20.95 29.83 -17.96
CA ASP A 146 21.56 31.11 -17.60
C ASP A 146 21.25 32.20 -18.64
N ARG A 147 21.29 31.86 -19.94
CA ARG A 147 20.94 32.80 -21.03
C ARG A 147 19.50 33.27 -20.98
N TYR A 148 18.57 32.41 -20.55
CA TYR A 148 17.13 32.70 -20.55
C TYR A 148 16.54 32.88 -19.14
N ALA A 149 17.38 32.91 -18.09
CA ALA A 149 16.99 32.98 -16.68
C ALA A 149 15.89 31.96 -16.29
N LEU A 150 16.00 30.73 -16.81
CA LEU A 150 15.02 29.66 -16.57
C LEU A 150 15.24 29.01 -15.19
N PRO A 151 14.17 28.62 -14.48
CA PRO A 151 14.31 27.96 -13.19
C PRO A 151 14.93 26.56 -13.33
N THR A 152 15.77 26.17 -12.36
CA THR A 152 16.45 24.86 -12.29
C THR A 152 15.49 23.67 -12.23
N THR A 153 14.24 23.88 -11.83
CA THR A 153 13.19 22.84 -11.80
C THR A 153 12.68 22.46 -13.19
N LEU A 154 12.93 23.30 -14.21
CA LEU A 154 12.48 23.05 -15.57
C LEU A 154 13.49 22.13 -16.26
N LYS A 155 13.06 20.90 -16.56
CA LYS A 155 13.84 19.93 -17.34
C LYS A 155 13.82 20.34 -18.81
N LEU A 156 14.99 20.44 -19.42
CA LEU A 156 15.10 20.67 -20.85
C LEU A 156 14.89 19.31 -21.55
N ALA A 157 14.21 19.34 -22.69
CA ALA A 157 14.02 18.15 -23.51
C ALA A 157 15.32 17.85 -24.27
N GLU A 158 15.56 16.58 -24.58
CA GLU A 158 16.68 16.19 -25.43
C GLU A 158 16.45 16.68 -26.87
N ASP A 159 17.54 17.04 -27.55
CA ASP A 159 17.55 17.53 -28.95
C ASP A 159 17.34 16.38 -29.95
N ASP A 160 16.35 15.51 -29.72
CA ASP A 160 15.97 14.45 -30.63
C ASP A 160 14.94 14.93 -31.66
N GLU A 161 15.06 14.51 -32.93
CA GLU A 161 14.15 14.92 -34.01
C GLU A 161 12.68 14.64 -33.68
N LYS A 162 12.40 13.49 -33.04
CA LYS A 162 11.05 13.11 -32.60
C LYS A 162 10.54 13.99 -31.46
N ALA A 163 11.40 14.30 -30.49
CA ALA A 163 11.04 15.18 -29.37
C ALA A 163 10.75 16.61 -29.87
N LEU A 164 11.46 17.07 -30.90
CA LEU A 164 11.21 18.35 -31.55
C LEU A 164 9.87 18.39 -32.28
N GLU A 165 9.51 17.33 -33.00
CA GLU A 165 8.19 17.20 -33.66
C GLU A 165 7.05 17.17 -32.64
N GLU A 166 7.18 16.37 -31.59
CA GLU A 166 6.20 16.31 -30.50
C GLU A 166 6.04 17.65 -29.78
N ALA A 167 7.14 18.37 -29.53
CA ALA A 167 7.09 19.68 -28.91
C ALA A 167 6.39 20.71 -29.81
N LYS A 168 6.63 20.69 -31.13
CA LYS A 168 5.92 21.54 -32.11
C LYS A 168 4.42 21.24 -32.12
N ASP A 169 4.05 19.97 -32.11
CA ASP A 169 2.65 19.53 -32.07
C ASP A 169 1.95 19.94 -30.77
N GLN A 170 2.62 19.78 -29.62
CA GLN A 170 2.10 20.22 -28.34
C GLN A 170 1.90 21.74 -28.31
N TRP A 171 2.85 22.49 -28.86
CA TRP A 171 2.76 23.96 -28.93
C TRP A 171 1.61 24.42 -29.84
N THR A 172 1.46 23.84 -31.03
CA THR A 172 0.35 24.19 -31.94
C THR A 172 -1.01 23.88 -31.33
N LYS A 173 -1.17 22.70 -30.71
CA LYS A 173 -2.40 22.30 -29.99
C LYS A 173 -2.68 23.23 -28.81
N ALA A 174 -1.68 23.57 -28.00
CA ALA A 174 -1.84 24.48 -26.87
C ALA A 174 -2.23 25.89 -27.33
N ARG A 175 -1.62 26.39 -28.43
CA ARG A 175 -1.94 27.68 -29.03
C ARG A 175 -3.38 27.72 -29.54
N GLN A 176 -3.83 26.69 -30.24
CA GLN A 176 -5.23 26.58 -30.69
C GLN A 176 -6.20 26.53 -29.49
N LYS A 177 -5.91 25.74 -28.46
CA LYS A 177 -6.72 25.70 -27.23
C LYS A 177 -6.82 27.07 -26.55
N LYS A 178 -5.72 27.82 -26.47
CA LYS A 178 -5.70 29.18 -25.89
C LYS A 178 -6.60 30.13 -26.68
N LEU A 179 -6.51 30.15 -28.01
CA LEU A 179 -7.37 30.97 -28.87
C LEU A 179 -8.85 30.60 -28.74
N LEU A 180 -9.16 29.31 -28.60
CA LEU A 180 -10.52 28.84 -28.34
C LEU A 180 -11.04 29.28 -26.96
N LEU A 181 -10.19 29.28 -25.92
CA LEU A 181 -10.56 29.80 -24.60
C LEU A 181 -10.79 31.32 -24.62
N GLU A 182 -9.91 32.08 -25.26
CA GLU A 182 -10.05 33.54 -25.37
C GLU A 182 -11.30 33.94 -26.18
N SER A 183 -11.62 33.24 -27.26
CA SER A 183 -12.84 33.48 -28.04
C SER A 183 -14.12 33.11 -27.28
N LYS A 184 -14.07 32.12 -26.38
CA LYS A 184 -15.19 31.80 -25.47
C LYS A 184 -15.35 32.86 -24.38
N GLN A 185 -14.27 33.42 -23.84
CA GLN A 185 -14.33 34.49 -22.85
C GLN A 185 -14.85 35.82 -23.43
N ARG A 186 -14.55 36.13 -24.70
CA ARG A 186 -15.07 37.31 -25.40
C ARG A 186 -16.57 37.25 -25.76
N LYS A 187 -17.25 36.11 -25.52
CA LYS A 187 -18.68 35.91 -25.81
C LYS A 187 -19.59 35.96 -24.58
N LEU A 188 -19.06 36.29 -23.39
CA LEU A 188 -19.89 36.59 -22.21
C LEU A 188 -20.27 38.08 -22.22
N PRO A 189 -21.55 38.44 -22.28
CA PRO A 189 -21.97 39.84 -22.27
C PRO A 189 -21.72 40.44 -20.89
N THR A 190 -21.13 41.64 -20.89
CA THR A 190 -21.01 42.53 -19.72
C THR A 190 -22.41 42.85 -19.21
N MET A 191 -22.89 42.12 -18.19
CA MET A 191 -24.10 42.47 -17.47
C MET A 191 -23.74 42.73 -16.01
N THR A 192 -23.79 44.01 -15.66
CA THR A 192 -23.90 44.53 -14.30
C THR A 192 -24.98 43.79 -13.53
N SER A 193 -24.62 43.23 -12.38
CA SER A 193 -25.56 43.05 -11.25
C SER A 193 -24.80 42.84 -9.96
N ILE A 194 -24.68 43.94 -9.23
CA ILE A 194 -24.63 43.95 -7.77
C ILE A 194 -25.84 43.18 -7.24
N THR A 195 -25.61 42.04 -6.60
CA THR A 195 -26.62 41.42 -5.73
C THR A 195 -25.93 40.97 -4.45
N SER A 196 -26.05 41.84 -3.45
CA SER A 196 -25.87 41.50 -2.05
C SER A 196 -26.93 40.47 -1.65
N LEU A 197 -26.49 39.25 -1.35
CA LEU A 197 -27.32 38.22 -0.72
C LEU A 197 -26.81 37.98 0.70
N SER A 198 -27.53 38.57 1.65
CA SER A 198 -27.51 38.25 3.06
C SER A 198 -27.92 36.79 3.27
N GLY A 199 -26.96 35.94 3.60
CA GLY A 199 -27.18 34.55 3.96
C GLY A 199 -27.73 34.41 5.38
N SER A 200 -28.97 33.94 5.46
CA SER A 200 -29.66 33.50 6.68
C SER A 200 -28.95 32.31 7.33
N ARG A 201 -28.88 32.37 8.66
CA ARG A 201 -28.42 31.32 9.58
C ARG A 201 -29.12 29.98 9.33
N GLY A 202 -28.34 28.95 9.07
CA GLY A 202 -28.72 27.55 9.24
C GLY A 202 -27.76 26.90 10.24
N VAL A 203 -28.27 26.57 11.42
CA VAL A 203 -27.58 25.75 12.43
C VAL A 203 -27.73 24.29 12.03
N ALA A 204 -26.63 23.59 11.82
CA ALA A 204 -26.55 22.15 11.96
C ALA A 204 -25.13 21.77 12.39
N SER A 205 -25.06 21.20 13.59
CA SER A 205 -23.86 20.76 14.30
C SER A 205 -23.45 19.37 13.83
N THR A 206 -22.21 19.22 13.35
CA THR A 206 -21.41 17.98 13.52
C THR A 206 -19.92 18.33 13.53
N SER A 207 -19.22 17.69 14.45
CA SER A 207 -17.88 17.94 14.97
C SER A 207 -16.72 17.53 14.05
N ALA A 208 -15.82 18.47 13.74
CA ALA A 208 -14.37 18.25 13.62
C ALA A 208 -13.64 19.61 13.64
N ALA A 209 -12.58 19.72 14.42
CA ALA A 209 -11.96 20.97 14.90
C ALA A 209 -11.34 21.90 13.81
N PRO A 210 -11.41 23.23 14.01
CA PRO A 210 -10.36 24.14 13.52
C PRO A 210 -9.93 25.16 14.59
N GLY A 211 -9.04 24.76 15.49
CA GLY A 211 -8.55 25.64 16.58
C GLY A 211 -7.53 26.70 16.16
N LEU A 212 -6.92 26.59 14.97
CA LEU A 212 -5.75 27.41 14.59
C LEU A 212 -6.03 28.42 13.46
N THR A 213 -6.99 28.16 12.58
CA THR A 213 -7.33 29.07 11.46
C THR A 213 -8.20 30.24 11.93
N GLY A 214 -9.15 29.99 12.83
CA GLY A 214 -10.03 31.03 13.38
C GLY A 214 -9.31 32.05 14.27
N LEU A 215 -8.30 31.61 15.02
CA LEU A 215 -7.51 32.48 15.91
C LEU A 215 -6.58 33.40 15.10
N ARG A 216 -5.93 32.88 14.05
CA ARG A 216 -5.15 33.70 13.10
C ARG A 216 -6.03 34.72 12.37
N ALA A 217 -7.20 34.31 11.88
CA ALA A 217 -8.13 35.22 11.21
C ALA A 217 -8.63 36.33 12.16
N ARG A 218 -8.91 36.02 13.42
CA ARG A 218 -9.29 37.01 14.43
C ARG A 218 -8.17 37.99 14.75
N ILE A 219 -6.94 37.51 14.93
CA ILE A 219 -5.78 38.37 15.20
C ILE A 219 -5.55 39.35 14.05
N LEU A 220 -5.56 38.87 12.79
CA LEU A 220 -5.39 39.71 11.61
C LEU A 220 -6.53 40.76 11.47
N SER A 221 -7.76 40.39 11.83
CA SER A 221 -8.88 41.33 11.78
C SER A 221 -8.82 42.40 12.89
N ASN A 222 -8.29 42.07 14.08
CA ASN A 222 -8.13 43.03 15.17
C ASN A 222 -6.95 43.96 14.93
N THR A 223 -5.84 43.48 14.37
CA THR A 223 -4.70 44.33 14.00
C THR A 223 -5.07 45.29 12.87
N ALA A 224 -5.86 44.86 11.89
CA ALA A 224 -6.39 45.73 10.83
C ALA A 224 -7.35 46.82 11.38
N LYS A 225 -8.16 46.49 12.40
CA LYS A 225 -9.05 47.47 13.05
C LYS A 225 -8.29 48.46 13.94
N GLN A 226 -7.23 48.02 14.62
CA GLN A 226 -6.37 48.92 15.40
C GLN A 226 -5.58 49.87 14.50
N SER A 227 -5.04 49.40 13.37
CA SER A 227 -4.33 50.28 12.42
C SER A 227 -5.27 51.27 11.74
N ALA A 228 -6.52 50.89 11.44
CA ALA A 228 -7.53 51.82 10.95
C ALA A 228 -7.91 52.88 12.00
N ARG A 229 -8.00 52.50 13.28
CA ARG A 229 -8.24 53.44 14.38
C ARG A 229 -7.08 54.40 14.63
N GLN A 230 -5.83 53.93 14.52
CA GLN A 230 -4.65 54.80 14.59
C GLN A 230 -4.59 55.78 13.42
N LYS A 231 -4.90 55.34 12.19
CA LYS A 231 -4.98 56.23 11.03
C LYS A 231 -6.07 57.30 11.13
N ILE A 232 -7.18 57.01 11.83
CA ILE A 232 -8.24 58.00 12.10
C ILE A 232 -7.84 58.95 13.24
N ALA A 233 -7.04 58.49 14.20
CA ALA A 233 -6.53 59.32 15.30
C ALA A 233 -5.38 60.25 14.87
N ASP A 234 -4.57 59.84 13.89
CA ASP A 234 -3.39 60.60 13.41
C ASP A 234 -3.70 61.56 12.24
N GLY A 235 -4.97 61.85 11.97
CA GLY A 235 -5.48 62.95 11.14
C GLY A 235 -4.50 63.59 10.14
N ARG A 236 -4.36 62.97 8.97
CA ARG A 236 -4.09 63.66 7.70
C ARG A 236 -4.95 63.06 6.60
#